data_AF-A0A2D7AME3-F1
#
_entry.id   AF-A0A2D7AME3-F1
#
_cell.length_a   1.000
_cell.length_b   1.000
_cell.length_c   1.000
_cell.angle_alpha   90.00
_cell.angle_beta   90.00
_cell.angle_gamma   90.00
#
_symmetry.space_group_name_H-M   'P 1'
#
loop_
_entity.id
_entity.type
_entity.pdbx_description
1 polymer ?
#
loop_
_entity_poly.entity_id
_entity_poly.type
_entity_poly.pdbx_seq_one_letter_code
_entity_poly.pdbx_strand_id
1 'polypeptide(L)'
;MSIRKKNIKNFFNSPEMNRGKWLRKGKVFHSEDSNYLREIIPEKSNILELGCGNGQLLSSLKPEYGLGIDFSKKFIKEAKKKI
;
A
#
# COMPACT_ATOMS: atom_id res chain seq x y z
N MET A 1 5.09 -22.56 9.24
CA MET A 1 4.08 -21.65 8.63
C MET A 1 3.06 -22.47 7.85
N SER A 2 1.75 -22.26 8.07
CA SER A 2 0.66 -22.98 7.37
C SER A 2 0.76 -22.84 5.85
N ILE A 3 0.30 -23.85 5.11
CA ILE A 3 0.23 -23.87 3.63
C ILE A 3 -0.49 -22.62 3.09
N ARG A 4 -1.61 -22.24 3.70
CA ARG A 4 -2.34 -21.01 3.34
C ARG A 4 -1.44 -19.77 3.43
N LYS A 5 -0.69 -19.62 4.54
CA LYS A 5 0.21 -18.47 4.74
C LYS A 5 1.35 -18.46 3.73
N LYS A 6 1.88 -19.63 3.34
CA LYS A 6 2.90 -19.75 2.29
C LYS A 6 2.34 -19.33 0.92
N ASN A 7 1.15 -19.80 0.55
CA ASN A 7 0.53 -19.48 -0.74
C ASN A 7 0.25 -17.99 -0.88
N ILE A 8 -0.31 -17.36 0.15
CA ILE A 8 -0.53 -15.91 0.19
C ILE A 8 0.81 -15.18 0.04
N LYS A 9 1.81 -15.53 0.86
CA LYS A 9 3.13 -14.88 0.79
C LYS A 9 3.75 -15.00 -0.60
N ASN A 10 3.67 -16.17 -1.22
CA ASN A 10 4.25 -16.42 -2.53
C ASN A 10 3.55 -15.58 -3.60
N PHE A 11 2.21 -15.57 -3.64
CA PHE A 11 1.44 -14.78 -4.59
C PHE A 11 1.75 -13.29 -4.51
N PHE A 12 1.78 -12.70 -3.31
CA PHE A 12 2.07 -11.27 -3.16
C PHE A 12 3.52 -10.88 -3.48
N ASN A 13 4.45 -11.85 -3.49
CA ASN A 13 5.83 -11.62 -3.94
C ASN A 13 6.06 -12.00 -5.40
N SER A 14 5.06 -12.57 -6.08
CA SER A 14 5.22 -13.10 -7.43
C SER A 14 5.04 -12.02 -8.51
N PRO A 15 5.49 -12.27 -9.76
CA PRO A 15 5.29 -11.33 -10.87
C PRO A 15 3.82 -11.08 -11.21
N GLU A 16 2.97 -12.10 -11.04
CA GLU A 16 1.54 -12.06 -11.38
C GLU A 16 0.80 -11.00 -10.56
N MET A 17 1.17 -10.81 -9.30
CA MET A 17 0.60 -9.77 -8.44
C MET A 17 1.21 -8.40 -8.77
N ASN A 18 0.58 -7.66 -9.69
CA ASN A 18 1.02 -6.32 -10.11
C ASN A 18 0.15 -5.21 -9.46
N ARG A 19 0.64 -4.59 -8.39
CA ARG A 19 -0.14 -3.58 -7.64
C ARG A 19 -0.57 -2.40 -8.51
N GLY A 20 0.27 -1.93 -9.44
CA GLY A 20 -0.09 -0.84 -10.36
C GLY A 20 -1.26 -1.19 -11.30
N LYS A 21 -1.32 -2.42 -11.81
CA LYS A 21 -2.46 -2.91 -12.62
C LYS A 21 -3.74 -3.00 -11.77
N TRP A 22 -3.64 -3.45 -10.53
CA TRP A 22 -4.77 -3.48 -9.58
C TRP A 22 -5.30 -2.08 -9.28
N LEU A 23 -4.41 -1.13 -8.97
CA LEU A 23 -4.77 0.26 -8.73
C LEU A 23 -5.47 0.88 -9.95
N ARG A 24 -4.98 0.62 -11.17
CA ARG A 24 -5.61 1.11 -12.40
C ARG A 24 -6.99 0.50 -12.64
N LYS A 25 -7.16 -0.79 -12.37
CA LYS A 25 -8.46 -1.47 -12.52
C LYS A 25 -9.52 -0.88 -11.58
N GLY A 26 -9.12 -0.54 -10.36
CA GLY A 26 -9.98 0.07 -9.34
C GLY A 26 -9.77 1.57 -9.16
N LYS A 27 -9.40 2.31 -10.22
CA LYS A 27 -8.90 3.71 -10.09
C LYS A 27 -9.87 4.60 -9.30
N VAL A 28 -11.16 4.56 -9.65
CA VAL A 28 -12.19 5.38 -8.99
C VAL A 28 -12.31 5.01 -7.52
N PHE A 29 -12.40 3.72 -7.21
CA PHE A 29 -12.45 3.26 -5.82
C PHE A 29 -11.25 3.78 -5.00
N HIS A 30 -10.03 3.62 -5.53
CA HIS A 30 -8.83 4.05 -4.81
C HIS A 30 -8.68 5.58 -4.72
N SER A 31 -9.22 6.34 -5.68
CA SER A 31 -9.24 7.80 -5.57
C SER A 31 -10.21 8.26 -4.50
N GLU A 32 -11.43 7.70 -4.47
CA GLU A 32 -12.42 8.05 -3.45
C GLU A 32 -11.95 7.66 -2.05
N ASP A 33 -11.35 6.47 -1.90
CA ASP A 33 -10.77 6.01 -0.64
C ASP A 33 -9.66 6.96 -0.15
N SER A 34 -8.77 7.40 -1.05
CA SER A 34 -7.71 8.38 -0.70
C SER A 34 -8.27 9.79 -0.43
N ASN A 35 -9.39 10.18 -1.05
CA ASN A 35 -10.06 11.46 -0.80
C ASN A 35 -10.68 11.46 0.59
N TYR A 36 -11.49 10.45 0.89
CA TYR A 36 -12.15 10.28 2.17
C TYR A 36 -11.14 10.27 3.32
N LEU A 37 -10.06 9.49 3.19
CA LEU A 37 -9.04 9.42 4.24
C LEU A 37 -8.31 10.76 4.46
N ARG A 38 -8.15 11.59 3.42
CA ARG A 38 -7.57 12.94 3.57
C ARG A 38 -8.51 13.93 4.25
N GLU A 39 -9.82 13.70 4.21
CA GLU A 39 -10.78 14.55 4.92
C GLU A 39 -10.74 14.30 6.43
N ILE A 40 -10.50 13.05 6.83
CA ILE A 40 -10.52 12.65 8.25
C ILE A 40 -9.12 12.60 8.90
N ILE A 41 -8.06 12.43 8.11
CA ILE A 41 -6.67 12.44 8.60
C ILE A 41 -6.07 13.81 8.29
N PRO A 42 -5.70 14.61 9.31
CA PRO A 42 -5.03 15.88 9.09
C PRO A 42 -3.74 15.70 8.28
N GLU A 43 -3.47 16.60 7.34
CA GLU A 43 -2.15 16.66 6.69
C GLU A 43 -1.04 16.76 7.74
N LYS A 44 0.14 16.24 7.42
CA LYS A 44 1.30 16.20 8.34
C LYS A 44 1.09 15.36 9.61
N SER A 45 0.11 14.45 9.61
CA SER A 45 0.01 13.45 10.68
C SER A 45 1.16 12.44 10.64
N ASN A 46 1.45 11.81 11.78
CA ASN A 46 2.27 10.60 11.85
C ASN A 46 1.38 9.37 11.55
N ILE A 47 1.65 8.68 10.45
CA ILE A 47 0.75 7.63 9.92
C ILE A 47 1.48 6.28 9.86
N LEU A 48 0.84 5.25 10.41
CA LEU A 48 1.22 3.85 10.26
C LEU A 48 0.24 3.15 9.31
N GLU A 49 0.73 2.63 8.19
CA GLU A 49 -0.07 1.80 7.27
C GLU A 49 0.33 0.31 7.40
N LEU A 50 -0.61 -0.52 7.83
CA LEU A 50 -0.44 -1.99 7.89
C LEU A 50 -0.93 -2.62 6.58
N GLY A 51 -0.04 -3.33 5.89
CA GLY A 51 -0.29 -3.82 4.54
C GLY A 51 -0.14 -2.71 3.49
N CYS A 52 0.96 -1.94 3.57
CA CYS A 52 1.14 -0.73 2.75
C CYS A 52 1.26 -0.97 1.24
N GLY A 53 1.41 -2.23 0.81
CA GLY A 53 1.63 -2.56 -0.59
C GLY A 53 2.78 -1.74 -1.16
N ASN A 54 2.57 -1.14 -2.34
CA ASN A 54 3.57 -0.29 -2.98
C ASN A 54 3.58 1.16 -2.44
N GLY A 55 3.02 1.43 -1.26
CA GLY A 55 3.06 2.74 -0.60
C GLY A 55 2.17 3.82 -1.22
N GLN A 56 1.29 3.47 -2.17
CA GLN A 56 0.48 4.48 -2.87
C GLN A 56 -0.45 5.25 -1.93
N LEU A 57 -1.15 4.56 -1.02
CA LEU A 57 -2.09 5.21 -0.12
C LEU A 57 -1.35 6.10 0.88
N LEU A 58 -0.39 5.56 1.63
CA LEU A 58 0.40 6.35 2.59
C LEU A 58 1.01 7.62 1.97
N SER A 59 1.59 7.53 0.77
CA SER A 59 2.13 8.71 0.07
C SER A 59 1.06 9.75 -0.28
N SER A 60 -0.17 9.31 -0.55
CA SER A 60 -1.28 10.20 -0.92
C SER A 60 -1.83 11.01 0.25
N LEU A 61 -1.64 10.52 1.49
CA LEU A 61 -2.14 11.15 2.71
C LEU A 61 -1.24 12.30 3.22
N LYS A 62 -0.11 12.58 2.56
CA LYS A 62 0.85 13.63 2.91
C LYS A 62 1.23 13.64 4.41
N PRO A 63 1.76 12.52 4.94
CA PRO A 63 2.21 12.45 6.33
C PRO A 63 3.42 13.34 6.59
N GLU A 64 3.63 13.74 7.85
CA GLU A 64 4.92 14.29 8.30
C GLU A 64 5.92 13.15 8.50
N TYR A 65 5.45 12.07 9.11
CA TYR A 65 6.17 10.80 9.22
C TYR A 65 5.25 9.64 8.81
N GLY A 66 5.63 8.92 7.75
CA GLY A 66 4.91 7.75 7.26
C GLY A 66 5.68 6.46 7.48
N LEU A 67 5.08 5.49 8.19
CA LEU A 67 5.63 4.14 8.34
C LEU A 67 4.71 3.13 7.64
N GLY A 68 5.21 2.50 6.59
CA GLY A 68 4.54 1.39 5.91
C GLY A 68 5.09 0.04 6.33
N ILE A 69 4.21 -0.91 6.67
CA ILE A 69 4.58 -2.29 6.97
C ILE A 69 3.92 -3.23 5.95
N ASP A 70 4.72 -4.02 5.25
CA ASP A 70 4.23 -5.07 4.35
C ASP A 70 5.19 -6.27 4.37
N PHE A 71 4.65 -7.49 4.25
CA PHE A 71 5.44 -8.71 4.21
C PHE A 71 6.03 -9.01 2.81
N SER A 72 5.51 -8.36 1.77
CA SER A 72 5.97 -8.51 0.39
C SER A 72 7.22 -7.68 0.17
N LYS A 73 8.36 -8.35 0.01
CA LYS A 73 9.65 -7.69 -0.30
C LYS A 73 9.59 -6.94 -1.62
N LYS A 74 8.81 -7.45 -2.58
CA LYS A 74 8.57 -6.79 -3.87
C LYS A 74 7.90 -5.43 -3.65
N PHE A 75 6.81 -5.42 -2.89
CA PHE A 75 6.06 -4.21 -2.60
C PHE A 75 6.86 -3.21 -1.76
N ILE A 76 7.62 -3.65 -0.77
CA ILE A 76 8.53 -2.76 -0.02
C ILE A 76 9.54 -2.08 -0.95
N LYS A 77 10.11 -2.81 -1.93
CA LYS A 77 11.00 -2.21 -2.94
C LYS A 77 10.30 -1.17 -3.82
N GLU A 78 9.03 -1.37 -4.15
CA GLU A 78 8.22 -0.40 -4.91
C GLU A 78 7.85 0.82 -4.05
N ALA A 79 7.48 0.61 -2.78
CA ALA A 79 7.09 1.65 -1.83
C ALA A 79 8.23 2.65 -1.57
N LYS A 80 9.45 2.14 -1.42
CA LYS A 80 10.66 2.97 -1.25
C LYS A 80 10.97 3.92 -2.43
N LYS A 81 10.30 3.77 -3.57
CA LYS A 81 10.45 4.69 -4.71
C LYS A 81 9.42 5.83 -4.71
N LYS A 82 8.46 5.80 -3.79
CA LYS A 82 7.31 6.72 -3.74
C LYS A 82 7.25 7.56 -2.47
N ILE A 83 7.94 7.13 -1.42
CA ILE A 83 8.03 7.78 -0.11
C ILE A 83 9.45 8.32 0.03
#